data_AF-A0A8W8LJR0-F1
#
_entry.id   AF-A0A8W8LJR0-F1
#
_cell.length_a   1.000
_cell.length_b   1.000
_cell.length_c   1.000
_cell.angle_alpha   90.00
_cell.angle_beta   90.00
_cell.angle_gamma   90.00
#
_symmetry.space_group_name_H-M   'P 1'
#
loop_
_entity.id
_entity.type
_entity.pdbx_description
1 polymer ?
#
loop_
_entity_poly.entity_id
_entity_poly.type
_entity_poly.pdbx_seq_one_letter_code
_entity_poly.pdbx_strand_id
1 'polypeptide(L)'
;MEERYNLAHCRTRNIVERAFGVLKSRFRCLHKSGGCLPFTPAKCALVIETCCRLHNKAIDEKIPLQLGGPVVLQHNNFVHGGAPPRSARDLRQQIASRF
;
A
#
# COMPACT_ATOMS: atom_id res chain seq x y z
N MET A 1 14.87 34.61 8.78
CA MET A 1 13.42 34.35 8.58
C MET A 1 13.22 33.00 7.89
N GLU A 2 13.92 32.77 6.78
CA GLU A 2 13.94 31.51 6.03
C GLU A 2 14.36 30.28 6.86
N GLU A 3 15.41 30.40 7.69
CA GLU A 3 15.89 29.28 8.51
C GLU A 3 14.84 28.76 9.52
N ARG A 4 14.07 29.67 10.14
CA ARG A 4 12.98 29.29 11.06
C ARG A 4 11.83 28.58 10.32
N TYR A 5 11.51 29.07 9.12
CA TYR A 5 10.52 28.44 8.25
C TYR A 5 10.97 27.03 7.83
N ASN A 6 12.22 26.88 7.40
CA ASN A 6 12.80 25.60 7.00
C ASN A 6 12.81 24.60 8.16
N LEU A 7 13.19 25.04 9.37
CA LEU A 7 13.16 24.19 10.56
C LEU A 7 11.75 23.70 10.87
N ALA A 8 10.76 24.59 10.87
CA ALA A 8 9.37 24.26 11.12
C ALA A 8 8.82 23.29 10.05
N HIS A 9 9.11 23.56 8.78
CA HIS A 9 8.71 22.72 7.67
C HIS A 9 9.32 21.31 7.75
N CYS A 10 10.62 21.21 8.02
CA CYS A 10 11.32 19.94 8.20
C CYS A 10 10.73 19.12 9.35
N ARG A 11 10.41 19.76 10.49
CA ARG A 11 9.79 19.08 11.64
C ARG A 11 8.43 18.48 11.27
N THR A 12 7.57 19.26 10.60
CA THR A 12 6.26 18.77 10.15
C THR A 12 6.42 17.61 9.17
N ARG A 13 7.31 17.73 8.18
CA ARG A 13 7.57 16.69 7.18
C ARG A 13 8.04 15.38 7.85
N ASN A 14 8.95 15.48 8.82
CA ASN A 14 9.45 14.31 9.56
C ASN A 14 8.34 13.57 10.31
N ILE A 15 7.41 14.29 10.94
CA ILE A 15 6.28 13.66 11.65
C ILE A 15 5.38 12.92 10.66
N VAL A 16 5.04 13.59 9.55
CA VAL A 16 4.18 13.02 8.50
C VAL A 16 4.81 11.78 7.88
N GLU A 17 6.09 11.84 7.51
CA GLU A 17 6.81 10.70 6.93
C GLU A 17 6.88 9.51 7.86
N ARG A 18 7.14 9.74 9.16
CA ARG A 18 7.15 8.68 10.17
C ARG A 18 5.77 8.03 10.32
N ALA A 19 4.71 8.84 10.38
CA ALA A 19 3.33 8.32 10.44
C ALA A 19 3.00 7.44 9.23
N PHE A 20 3.32 7.91 8.02
CA PHE A 20 3.14 7.11 6.81
C PHE A 20 4.03 5.87 6.79
N GLY A 21 5.24 5.91 7.35
CA GLY A 21 6.09 4.74 7.54
C GLY A 21 5.42 3.64 8.36
N VAL A 22 4.82 4.01 9.49
CA VAL A 22 4.07 3.09 10.36
C VAL A 22 2.84 2.54 9.65
N LEU A 23 2.06 3.40 8.99
CA LEU A 23 0.86 2.97 8.26
C LEU A 23 1.20 1.99 7.13
N LYS A 24 2.27 2.24 6.35
CA LYS A 24 2.73 1.33 5.29
C LYS A 24 3.23 -0.01 5.83
N SER A 25 3.84 -0.02 7.02
CA SER A 25 4.27 -1.26 7.68
C SER A 25 3.08 -2.11 8.12
N ARG A 26 2.06 -1.47 8.72
CA ARG A 26 0.87 -2.14 9.22
C ARG A 26 -0.12 -2.54 8.11
N PHE A 27 -0.30 -1.69 7.11
CA PHE A 27 -1.30 -1.87 6.05
C PHE A 27 -0.64 -2.03 4.68
N ARG A 28 -0.68 -3.28 4.19
CA ARG A 28 -0.07 -3.65 2.90
C ARG A 28 -0.68 -2.93 1.71
N CYS A 29 -1.94 -2.51 1.78
CA CYS A 29 -2.61 -1.72 0.74
C CYS A 29 -1.99 -0.32 0.52
N LEU A 30 -1.20 0.19 1.47
CA LEU A 30 -0.43 1.43 1.34
C LEU A 30 1.03 1.18 0.95
N HIS A 31 1.50 -0.07 1.04
CA HIS A 31 2.87 -0.44 0.74
C HIS A 31 3.03 -0.82 -0.74
N LYS A 32 4.20 -0.52 -1.32
CA LYS A 32 4.49 -0.79 -2.75
C LYS A 32 4.29 -2.25 -3.15
N SER A 33 4.51 -3.19 -2.22
CA SER A 33 4.30 -4.62 -2.46
C SER A 33 2.84 -5.06 -2.47
N GLY A 34 1.91 -4.23 -1.98
CA GLY A 34 0.46 -4.41 -2.14
C GLY A 34 -0.08 -3.72 -3.40
N GLY A 35 0.78 -3.16 -4.24
CA GLY A 35 0.44 -2.37 -5.43
C GLY A 35 0.41 -0.86 -5.18
N CYS A 36 0.14 -0.08 -6.24
CA CYS A 36 -0.30 1.31 -6.11
C CYS A 36 -1.81 1.34 -5.84
N LEU A 37 -2.33 2.34 -5.10
CA LEU A 37 -3.78 2.50 -4.96
C LEU A 37 -4.36 2.85 -6.34
N PRO A 38 -5.11 1.95 -7.01
CA PRO A 38 -5.57 2.17 -8.38
C PRO A 38 -6.90 2.93 -8.35
N PHE A 39 -6.95 4.02 -7.57
CA PHE A 39 -8.15 4.79 -7.33
C PHE A 39 -7.93 6.27 -7.63
N THR A 40 -9.03 7.00 -7.77
CA THR A 40 -8.98 8.47 -7.86
C THR A 40 -8.35 9.04 -6.58
N PRO A 41 -7.69 10.22 -6.65
CA PRO A 41 -7.09 10.86 -5.48
C PRO A 41 -8.06 11.02 -4.30
N ALA A 42 -9.33 11.34 -4.59
CA ALA A 42 -10.39 11.42 -3.58
C ALA A 42 -10.61 10.09 -2.84
N LYS A 43 -10.65 8.97 -3.58
CA LYS A 43 -10.82 7.64 -2.99
C LYS A 43 -9.54 7.18 -2.28
N CYS A 44 -8.36 7.54 -2.77
CA CYS A 44 -7.09 7.30 -2.06
C CYS A 44 -7.07 8.00 -0.69
N ALA A 45 -7.57 9.25 -0.61
CA ALA A 45 -7.66 9.98 0.65
C ALA A 45 -8.55 9.25 1.67
N LEU A 46 -9.71 8.72 1.23
CA LEU A 46 -10.60 7.93 2.09
C LEU A 46 -9.93 6.63 2.60
N VAL A 47 -9.17 5.95 1.75
CA VAL A 47 -8.42 4.75 2.15
C VAL A 47 -7.37 5.10 3.21
N ILE A 48 -6.61 6.18 3.00
CA ILE A 48 -5.59 6.65 3.95
C ILE A 48 -6.25 7.03 5.29
N GLU A 49 -7.35 7.78 5.26
CA GLU A 49 -8.12 8.16 6.44
C GLU A 49 -8.58 6.92 7.22
N THR A 50 -9.13 5.93 6.52
CA THR A 50 -9.57 4.66 7.12
C THR A 50 -8.40 3.96 7.81
N CYS A 51 -7.22 3.92 7.17
CA CYS A 51 -6.02 3.34 7.78
C CYS A 51 -5.59 4.10 9.04
N CYS A 52 -5.69 5.43 9.08
CA CYS A 52 -5.42 6.22 10.29
C CYS A 52 -6.37 5.87 11.42
N ARG A 53 -7.68 5.79 11.15
CA ARG A 53 -8.69 5.41 12.16
C ARG A 53 -8.44 4.00 12.70
N LEU A 54 -8.17 3.04 11.81
CA LEU A 54 -7.85 1.67 12.20
C LEU A 54 -6.55 1.58 12.99
N HIS A 55 -5.55 2.40 12.65
CA HIS A 55 -4.31 2.47 13.42
C HIS A 55 -4.53 2.96 14.84
N ASN A 56 -5.33 4.02 15.02
CA ASN A 56 -5.66 4.55 16.33
C ASN A 56 -6.42 3.51 17.18
N LYS A 57 -7.43 2.87 16.60
CA LYS A 57 -8.15 1.77 17.26
C LYS A 57 -7.21 0.64 17.67
N ALA A 58 -6.24 0.28 16.83
CA ALA A 58 -5.25 -0.73 17.15
C ALA A 58 -4.31 -0.31 18.29
N ILE A 59 -4.02 0.99 18.46
CA ILE A 59 -3.28 1.50 19.63
C ILE A 59 -4.12 1.33 20.89
N ASP A 60 -5.39 1.72 20.84
CA ASP A 60 -6.33 1.63 21.98
C ASP A 60 -6.48 0.17 22.45
N GLU A 61 -6.57 -0.76 21.50
CA GLU A 61 -6.65 -2.20 21.74
C GLU A 61 -5.29 -2.85 22.07
N LYS A 62 -4.21 -2.07 22.13
CA LYS A 62 -2.83 -2.53 22.38
C LYS A 62 -2.37 -3.61 21.41
N ILE A 63 -2.85 -3.55 20.17
CA ILE A 63 -2.46 -4.47 19.11
C ILE A 63 -1.05 -4.10 18.64
N PRO A 64 -0.05 -4.97 18.85
CA PRO A 64 1.32 -4.67 18.48
C PRO A 64 1.42 -4.40 16.97
N LEU A 65 2.37 -3.54 16.60
CA LEU A 65 2.79 -3.45 15.21
C LEU A 65 3.43 -4.78 14.85
N GLN A 66 2.72 -5.61 14.07
CA GLN A 66 3.33 -6.77 13.47
C GLN A 66 4.41 -6.25 12.52
N LEU A 67 5.66 -6.37 12.93
CA LEU A 67 6.80 -6.07 12.08
C LEU A 67 6.74 -7.12 10.97
N GLY A 68 6.14 -6.75 9.84
CA GLY A 68 5.87 -7.69 8.76
C GLY A 68 7.12 -8.49 8.46
N GLY A 69 7.01 -9.82 8.58
CA GLY A 69 8.08 -10.74 8.20
C GLY A 69 8.52 -10.50 6.74
N PRO A 70 9.59 -11.17 6.27
CA PRO A 70 10.14 -10.94 4.94
C PRO A 70 9.03 -10.81 3.90
N VAL A 71 9.02 -9.65 3.25
CA VAL A 71 8.01 -9.29 2.26
C VAL A 71 8.18 -10.20 1.06
N VAL A 72 7.44 -11.31 1.01
CA VAL A 72 7.32 -12.09 -0.22
C VAL A 72 6.60 -11.19 -1.22
N LEU A 73 7.35 -10.71 -2.21
CA LEU A 73 6.77 -10.06 -3.39
C LEU A 73 6.01 -11.15 -4.14
N GLN A 74 4.71 -11.30 -3.89
CA GLN A 74 3.81 -11.93 -4.85
C GLN A 74 3.63 -10.98 -6.03
N HIS A 75 4.72 -10.66 -6.74
CA HIS A 75 4.59 -10.28 -8.13
C HIS A 75 4.16 -11.56 -8.84
N ASN A 76 2.86 -11.69 -9.12
CA ASN A 76 2.39 -12.59 -10.16
C ASN A 76 2.83 -12.03 -11.51
N ASN A 77 4.15 -11.97 -11.77
CA ASN A 77 4.68 -11.86 -13.10
C ASN A 77 4.40 -13.21 -13.76
N PHE A 78 3.15 -13.41 -14.20
CA PHE A 78 2.86 -14.45 -15.16
C PHE A 78 3.55 -14.03 -16.46
N VAL A 79 4.80 -14.46 -16.61
CA VAL A 79 5.48 -14.42 -17.90
C VAL A 79 4.75 -15.48 -18.73
N HIS A 80 3.77 -15.06 -19.53
CA HIS A 80 3.28 -15.90 -20.63
C HIS A 80 4.48 -16.16 -21.54
N GLY A 81 5.19 -17.28 -21.30
CA GLY A 81 6.20 -17.82 -22.22
C GLY A 81 5.59 -18.45 -23.47
N GLY A 82 4.30 -18.18 -23.73
CA GLY A 82 3.55 -18.64 -24.90
C GLY A 82 2.99 -17.45 -25.66
N ALA A 83 2.61 -17.68 -26.92
CA ALA A 83 2.04 -16.66 -27.80
C ALA A 83 0.90 -15.87 -27.11
N PRO A 84 0.80 -14.54 -27.34
CA PRO A 84 -0.21 -13.72 -26.70
C PRO A 84 -1.61 -14.25 -27.01
N PRO A 85 -2.52 -14.30 -26.00
CA PRO A 85 -3.86 -14.83 -26.20
C PRO A 85 -4.60 -13.98 -27.24
N ARG A 86 -5.26 -14.65 -28.19
CA ARG A 86 -5.94 -14.01 -29.33
C ARG A 86 -7.18 -13.21 -28.91
N SER A 87 -7.73 -13.48 -27.73
CA SER A 87 -8.81 -12.68 -27.14
C SER A 87 -8.79 -12.70 -25.60
N ALA A 88 -9.40 -11.68 -25.00
CA ALA A 88 -9.59 -11.58 -23.54
C ALA A 88 -10.46 -12.71 -22.96
N ARG A 89 -11.28 -13.39 -23.79
CA ARG A 89 -12.10 -14.53 -23.38
C ARG A 89 -11.24 -15.76 -23.09
N ASP A 90 -10.22 -15.98 -23.92
CA ASP A 90 -9.32 -17.13 -23.83
C ASP A 90 -8.45 -17.04 -22.57
N LEU A 91 -7.99 -15.82 -22.25
CA LEU A 91 -7.25 -15.55 -21.01
C LEU A 91 -8.10 -15.87 -19.76
N ARG A 92 -9.37 -15.45 -19.76
CA ARG A 92 -10.29 -15.74 -18.63
C ARG A 92 -10.53 -17.24 -18.46
N GLN A 93 -10.68 -17.98 -19.55
CA GLN A 93 -10.87 -19.44 -19.50
C GLN A 93 -9.63 -20.18 -19.00
N GLN A 94 -8.42 -19.77 -19.42
CA GLN A 94 -7.16 -20.35 -18.92
C GLN A 94 -6.96 -20.17 -17.42
N ILE A 95 -7.38 -19.02 -16.87
CA ILE A 95 -7.30 -18.76 -15.43
C ILE A 95 -8.32 -19.64 -14.68
N ALA A 96 -9.54 -19.77 -15.23
CA ALA A 96 -10.59 -20.58 -14.62
C ALA A 96 -10.28 -22.08 -14.62
N SER A 97 -9.58 -22.61 -15.64
CA SER A 97 -9.23 -24.03 -15.73
C SER A 97 -8.05 -24.47 -14.84
N ARG A 98 -7.46 -23.54 -14.08
CA ARG A 98 -6.29 -23.81 -13.22
C ARG A 98 -6.66 -24.02 -11.75
N PHE A 99 -7.95 -23.97 -11.44
CA PHE A 99 -8.56 -24.36 -10.16
C PHE A 99 -9.42 -25.60 -10.37
#